data_AF-A0A9W8DKF8-F1
#
_entry.id   AF-A0A9W8DKF8-F1
#
_cell.length_a   1.000
_cell.length_b   1.000
_cell.length_c   1.000
_cell.angle_alpha   90.00
_cell.angle_beta   90.00
_cell.angle_gamma   90.00
#
_symmetry.space_group_name_H-M   'P 1'
#
loop_
_entity.id
_entity.type
_entity.pdbx_description
1 polymer ?
#
loop_
_entity_poly.entity_id
_entity_poly.type
_entity_poly.pdbx_seq_one_letter_code
_entity_poly.pdbx_strand_id
1 'polypeptide(L)'
;MKHIDKPIDLSVSEKPAIKPPPDIVLNVRGSSAGAGSSDFSIYRNQRRKENLRIKLMEAEAAADRIQEEFENEMESLKQKDDEKTARNRAKRQKRKNRAKKSKK
;
A
#
# COMPACT_ATOMS: atom_id res chain seq x y z
N MET A 1 28.81 -1.00 -24.72
CA MET A 1 27.79 -1.82 -24.02
C MET A 1 27.84 -3.21 -24.64
N LYS A 2 28.39 -4.22 -23.93
CA LYS A 2 28.73 -5.51 -24.56
C LYS A 2 27.56 -6.50 -24.69
N HIS A 3 26.41 -6.23 -24.08
CA HIS A 3 25.20 -7.04 -24.19
C HIS A 3 23.96 -6.14 -24.11
N ILE A 4 23.51 -5.63 -25.25
CA ILE A 4 22.32 -4.76 -25.35
C ILE A 4 21.05 -5.61 -25.58
N ASP A 5 21.20 -6.78 -26.23
CA ASP A 5 20.09 -7.69 -26.56
C ASP A 5 19.66 -8.60 -25.40
N LYS A 6 20.41 -8.57 -24.28
CA LYS A 6 20.04 -9.37 -23.11
C LYS A 6 18.95 -8.61 -22.34
N PRO A 7 17.74 -9.16 -22.19
CA PRO A 7 16.67 -8.46 -21.48
C PRO A 7 17.13 -8.21 -20.04
N ILE A 8 16.96 -6.95 -19.60
CA ILE A 8 17.23 -6.55 -18.23
C ILE A 8 16.01 -6.97 -17.41
N ASP A 9 16.23 -7.82 -16.41
CA ASP A 9 15.20 -8.19 -15.45
C ASP A 9 15.00 -7.04 -14.46
N LEU A 10 13.95 -6.24 -14.70
CA LEU A 10 13.45 -5.26 -13.75
C LEU A 10 12.52 -5.99 -12.76
N SER A 11 13.09 -6.91 -11.98
CA SER A 11 12.30 -7.69 -11.02
C SER A 11 11.55 -6.74 -10.08
N VAL A 12 10.22 -6.83 -10.08
CA VAL A 12 9.38 -6.06 -9.15
C VAL A 12 9.71 -6.55 -7.75
N SER A 13 10.06 -5.63 -6.85
CA SER A 13 10.33 -5.96 -5.45
C SER A 13 9.07 -6.54 -4.82
N GLU A 14 9.02 -7.86 -4.67
CA GLU A 14 7.92 -8.52 -3.97
C GLU A 14 7.91 -8.05 -2.51
N LYS A 15 6.73 -7.67 -2.00
CA LYS A 15 6.57 -7.37 -0.57
C LYS A 15 6.97 -8.62 0.22
N PRO A 16 7.75 -8.50 1.31
CA PRO A 16 8.14 -9.66 2.11
C PRO A 16 6.89 -10.28 2.74
N ALA A 17 6.46 -11.43 2.21
CA ALA A 17 5.29 -12.15 2.69
C ALA A 17 5.68 -13.28 3.66
N ILE A 18 4.93 -13.43 4.75
CA ILE A 18 5.07 -14.59 5.64
C ILE A 18 4.24 -15.73 5.06
N LYS A 19 4.85 -16.92 5.01
CA LYS A 19 4.16 -18.14 4.57
C LYS A 19 2.92 -18.37 5.44
N PRO A 20 1.78 -18.75 4.85
CA PRO A 20 0.58 -19.06 5.62
C PRO A 20 0.87 -20.21 6.62
N PRO A 21 0.18 -20.25 7.77
CA PRO A 21 0.28 -21.37 8.68
C PRO A 21 -0.19 -22.65 7.97
N PRO A 22 0.43 -23.81 8.24
CA PRO A 22 -0.02 -25.09 7.70
C PRO A 22 -1.37 -25.49 8.31
N ASP A 23 -2.26 -26.05 7.50
CA ASP A 23 -3.60 -26.46 7.93
C ASP A 23 -3.58 -27.63 8.92
N ILE A 24 -2.65 -28.57 8.73
CA ILE A 24 -2.53 -29.77 9.55
C ILE A 24 -1.09 -29.90 10.03
N VAL A 25 -0.92 -30.01 11.35
CA VAL A 25 0.36 -30.34 11.97
C VAL A 25 0.32 -31.81 12.39
N LEU A 26 1.08 -32.64 11.69
CA LEU A 26 1.06 -34.10 11.90
C LEU A 26 1.84 -34.54 13.16
N ASN A 27 2.78 -33.73 13.63
CA ASN A 27 3.75 -34.12 14.66
C ASN A 27 3.41 -33.54 16.05
N VAL A 28 2.12 -33.46 16.39
CA VAL A 28 1.67 -32.90 17.67
C VAL A 28 1.76 -33.96 18.77
N ARG A 29 2.52 -33.67 19.83
CA ARG A 29 2.58 -34.52 21.03
C ARG A 29 1.29 -34.37 21.84
N GLY A 30 0.89 -35.42 22.56
CA GLY A 30 -0.35 -35.41 23.34
C GLY A 30 -0.44 -34.27 24.36
N SER A 31 -1.65 -33.83 24.69
CA SER A 31 -1.90 -32.63 25.51
C SER A 31 -1.34 -32.71 26.93
N SER A 32 -1.21 -33.91 27.49
CA SER A 32 -0.62 -34.16 28.82
C SER A 32 0.85 -34.56 28.76
N ALA A 33 1.48 -34.54 27.57
CA ALA A 33 2.87 -34.91 27.45
C ALA A 33 3.77 -33.80 28.02
N GLY A 34 4.78 -34.19 28.80
CA GLY A 34 5.76 -33.25 29.36
C GLY A 34 6.61 -32.56 28.29
N ALA A 35 7.35 -31.51 28.71
CA ALA A 35 8.23 -30.76 27.82
C ALA A 35 9.33 -31.65 27.23
N GLY A 36 9.41 -31.70 25.90
CA GLY A 36 10.49 -32.31 25.13
C GLY A 36 11.67 -31.36 24.93
N SER A 37 12.83 -31.91 24.56
CA SER A 37 14.05 -31.13 24.27
C SER A 37 13.90 -30.20 23.06
N SER A 38 12.98 -30.51 22.13
CA SER A 38 12.68 -29.68 20.95
C SER A 38 11.68 -28.56 21.20
N ASP A 39 10.92 -28.61 22.29
CA ASP A 39 9.75 -27.75 22.49
C ASP A 39 10.13 -26.28 22.58
N PHE A 40 11.27 -25.99 23.23
CA PHE A 40 11.84 -24.64 23.26
C PHE A 40 12.13 -24.09 21.86
N SER A 41 12.74 -24.91 21.00
CA SER A 41 13.08 -24.48 19.64
C SER A 41 11.84 -24.28 18.77
N ILE A 42 10.82 -25.13 18.94
CA ILE A 42 9.52 -25.00 18.27
C ILE A 42 8.86 -23.69 18.69
N TYR A 43 8.74 -23.42 20.00
CA TYR A 43 8.19 -22.18 20.52
C TYR A 43 8.96 -20.94 20.04
N ARG A 44 10.29 -20.96 20.09
CA ARG A 44 11.14 -19.85 19.62
C ARG A 44 10.87 -19.53 18.15
N ASN A 45 10.75 -20.55 17.31
CA ASN A 45 10.47 -20.38 15.89
C ASN A 45 9.04 -19.88 15.65
N GLN A 46 8.05 -20.43 16.34
CA GLN A 46 6.66 -19.99 16.26
C GLN A 46 6.51 -18.53 16.71
N ARG A 47 7.10 -18.16 17.84
CA ARG A 47 7.09 -16.79 18.36
C ARG A 47 7.77 -15.81 17.41
N ARG A 48 8.89 -16.20 16.80
CA ARG A 48 9.55 -15.37 15.79
C ARG A 48 8.62 -15.12 14.59
N LYS A 49 7.99 -16.18 14.07
CA LYS A 49 7.04 -16.07 12.95
C LYS A 49 5.86 -15.16 13.30
N GLU A 50 5.30 -15.33 14.50
CA GLU A 50 4.14 -14.54 14.92
C GLU A 50 4.48 -13.07 15.15
N ASN A 51 5.62 -12.77 15.79
CA ASN A 51 6.08 -11.40 15.95
C ASN A 51 6.35 -10.72 14.59
N LEU A 52 6.91 -11.45 13.62
CA LEU A 52 7.09 -10.93 12.26
C LEU A 52 5.74 -10.66 11.61
N ARG A 53 4.74 -11.53 11.81
CA ARG A 53 3.38 -11.37 11.27
C ARG A 53 2.70 -10.12 11.80
N ILE A 54 2.75 -9.93 13.11
CA ILE A 54 2.20 -8.73 13.77
C ILE A 54 2.89 -7.48 13.23
N LYS A 55 4.23 -7.47 13.16
CA LYS A 55 4.99 -6.32 12.64
C LYS A 55 4.66 -5.95 11.19
N LEU A 56 4.48 -6.94 10.32
CA LEU A 56 4.11 -6.69 8.92
C LEU A 56 2.69 -6.12 8.84
N MET A 57 1.75 -6.68 9.59
CA MET A 57 0.37 -6.19 9.64
C MET A 57 0.31 -4.75 10.17
N GLU A 58 1.07 -4.43 11.21
CA GLU A 58 1.18 -3.06 11.75
C GLU A 58 1.80 -2.09 10.74
N ALA A 59 2.85 -2.51 10.02
CA ALA A 59 3.50 -1.71 9.00
C ALA A 59 2.60 -1.44 7.79
N GLU A 60 1.85 -2.45 7.35
CA GLU A 60 0.86 -2.31 6.26
C GLU A 60 -0.26 -1.35 6.67
N ALA A 61 -0.85 -1.55 7.85
CA ALA A 61 -1.88 -0.64 8.36
C ALA A 61 -1.38 0.81 8.53
N ALA A 62 -0.12 1.01 8.89
CA ALA A 62 0.47 2.35 8.96
C ALA A 62 0.67 2.97 7.58
N ALA A 63 1.14 2.18 6.60
CA ALA A 63 1.31 2.64 5.22
C ALA A 63 -0.04 3.01 4.58
N ASP A 64 -1.07 2.19 4.79
CA ASP A 64 -2.41 2.43 4.25
C ASP A 64 -3.01 3.73 4.81
N ARG A 65 -2.88 3.99 6.12
CA ARG A 65 -3.33 5.25 6.73
C ARG A 65 -2.63 6.47 6.11
N ILE A 66 -1.31 6.41 5.96
CA ILE A 66 -0.53 7.52 5.37
C ILE A 66 -0.97 7.74 3.92
N GLN A 67 -1.22 6.66 3.17
CA GLN A 67 -1.68 6.74 1.79
C GLN A 67 -3.08 7.36 1.70
N GLU A 68 -4.02 6.94 2.55
CA GLU A 68 -5.37 7.51 2.63
C GLU A 68 -5.32 9.01 2.98
N GLU A 69 -4.51 9.41 3.97
CA GLU A 69 -4.31 10.82 4.34
C GLU A 69 -3.77 11.63 3.16
N PHE A 70 -2.75 11.11 2.48
CA PHE A 70 -2.17 11.76 1.31
C PHE A 70 -3.16 11.91 0.15
N GLU A 71 -3.93 10.86 -0.14
CA GLU A 71 -4.96 10.89 -1.19
C GLU A 71 -6.04 11.93 -0.89
N ASN A 72 -6.53 11.96 0.35
CA ASN A 72 -7.51 12.94 0.81
C ASN A 72 -6.99 14.38 0.69
N GLU A 73 -5.74 14.63 1.09
CA GLU A 73 -5.11 15.95 0.96
C GLU A 73 -5.00 16.36 -0.52
N MET A 74 -4.51 15.46 -1.37
CA MET A 74 -4.36 15.69 -2.81
C MET A 74 -5.69 15.96 -3.50
N GLU A 75 -6.75 15.22 -3.16
CA GLU A 75 -8.09 15.46 -3.66
C GLU A 75 -8.62 16.83 -3.23
N SER A 76 -8.40 17.22 -1.97
CA SER A 76 -8.83 18.53 -1.47
C SER A 76 -8.13 19.69 -2.20
N LEU A 77 -6.83 19.54 -2.51
CA LEU A 77 -6.06 20.52 -3.26
C LEU A 77 -6.53 20.60 -4.71
N LYS A 78 -6.76 19.46 -5.34
CA LYS A 78 -7.29 19.37 -6.71
C LYS A 78 -8.66 20.05 -6.83
N GLN A 79 -9.57 19.80 -5.88
CA GLN A 79 -10.88 20.45 -5.84
C GLN A 79 -10.75 21.98 -5.72
N LYS A 80 -9.91 22.48 -4.80
CA LYS A 80 -9.67 23.93 -4.64
C LYS A 80 -9.12 24.57 -5.91
N ASP A 81 -8.23 23.90 -6.63
CA ASP A 81 -7.67 24.40 -7.88
C ASP A 81 -8.68 24.34 -9.02
N ASP A 82 -9.48 23.28 -9.10
CA ASP A 82 -10.57 23.16 -10.08
C ASP A 82 -11.65 24.23 -9.86
N GLU A 83 -12.02 24.54 -8.62
CA GLU A 83 -12.94 25.63 -8.29
C GLU A 83 -12.40 26.99 -8.73
N LYS A 84 -11.13 27.29 -8.42
CA LYS A 84 -10.47 28.54 -8.84
C LYS A 84 -10.41 28.64 -10.37
N THR A 85 -10.02 27.57 -11.05
CA THR A 85 -9.91 27.56 -12.51
C THR A 85 -11.28 27.66 -13.18
N ALA A 86 -12.31 27.00 -12.64
CA ALA A 86 -13.69 27.08 -13.12
C ALA A 86 -14.25 28.49 -12.95
N ARG A 87 -14.06 29.12 -11.78
CA ARG A 87 -14.49 30.52 -11.53
C ARG A 87 -13.83 31.48 -12.52
N ASN A 88 -12.54 31.33 -12.77
CA ASN A 88 -11.80 32.15 -13.73
C ASN A 88 -12.22 31.88 -15.18
N ARG A 89 -12.48 30.62 -15.54
CA ARG A 89 -13.01 30.21 -16.85
C ARG A 89 -14.39 30.82 -17.10
N ALA A 90 -15.29 30.80 -16.11
CA ALA A 90 -16.61 31.41 -16.19
C ALA A 90 -16.53 32.94 -16.39
N LYS A 91 -15.65 33.64 -15.66
CA LYS A 91 -15.38 35.07 -15.87
C LYS A 91 -14.91 35.37 -17.30
N ARG A 92 -13.97 34.57 -17.83
CA ARG A 92 -13.46 34.71 -19.21
C ARG A 92 -14.56 34.47 -20.25
N GLN A 93 -15.38 33.44 -20.09
CA GLN A 93 -16.49 33.15 -21.00
C GLN A 93 -17.55 34.27 -20.98
N LYS A 94 -17.89 34.80 -19.81
CA LYS A 94 -18.80 35.96 -19.71
C LYS A 94 -18.25 37.19 -20.45
N ARG A 95 -16.95 37.49 -20.32
CA ARG A 95 -16.29 38.57 -21.08
C ARG A 95 -16.31 38.31 -22.58
N LYS A 96 -15.99 37.09 -23.03
CA LYS A 96 -16.02 36.68 -24.44
C LYS A 96 -17.42 36.83 -25.04
N ASN A 97 -18.46 36.41 -24.31
CA ASN A 97 -19.85 36.51 -24.76
C ASN A 97 -20.32 37.98 -24.85
N ARG A 98 -19.91 38.84 -23.91
CA ARG A 98 -20.19 40.29 -23.99
C ARG A 98 -19.52 40.93 -25.21
N ALA A 99 -18.24 40.64 -25.47
CA ALA A 99 -17.51 41.17 -26.62
C ALA A 99 -18.08 40.67 -27.97
N LYS A 100 -18.60 39.43 -28.02
CA LYS A 100 -19.33 38.94 -29.21
C LYS A 100 -20.65 39.68 -29.44
N LYS A 101 -21.39 39.98 -28.36
CA LYS A 101 -22.65 40.74 -28.44
C LYS A 101 -22.44 42.20 -28.87
N SER A 102 -21.33 42.83 -28.50
CA SER A 102 -21.03 44.22 -28.88
C SER A 102 -20.42 44.38 -30.28
N LYS A 103 -20.00 43.28 -30.92
CA LYS A 103 -19.54 43.26 -32.31
C LYS A 103 -20.65 42.90 -33.30
N LYS A 104 -21.83 42.59 -32.79
CA LYS A 104 -23.07 42.45 -33.55
C LYS A 104 -23.85 43.75 -33.42
#